data_AF-A0A963UFB8-F1
#
_entry.id   AF-A0A963UFB8-F1
#
_cell.length_a   1.000
_cell.length_b   1.000
_cell.length_c   1.000
_cell.angle_alpha   90.00
_cell.angle_beta   90.00
_cell.angle_gamma   90.00
#
_symmetry.space_group_name_H-M   'P 1'
#
loop_
_entity.id
_entity.type
_entity.pdbx_description
1 polymer ?
#
loop_
_entity_poly.entity_id
_entity_poly.type
_entity_poly.pdbx_seq_one_letter_code
_entity_poly.pdbx_strand_id
1 'polypeptide(L)' 'MKRYSVFAIVREAMSYHQGWERAWASPQPKRKYDVVIVGAGGHGLATAYYLG' A
#
# COMPACT_ATOMS: atom_id res chain seq x y z
N MET A 1 8.52 -3.58 -8.46
CA MET A 1 7.52 -2.50 -8.36
C MET A 1 7.02 -2.14 -9.75
N LYS A 2 5.96 -2.78 -10.23
CA LYS A 2 5.27 -2.31 -11.46
C LYS A 2 4.82 -0.86 -11.25
N ARG A 3 5.17 0.02 -12.19
CA ARG A 3 4.72 1.42 -12.16
C ARG A 3 3.22 1.45 -12.43
N TYR A 4 2.45 2.04 -11.52
CA TYR A 4 1.04 2.28 -11.74
C TYR A 4 0.87 3.28 -12.88
N SER A 5 0.09 2.89 -13.89
CA SER A 5 -0.26 3.72 -15.04
C SER A 5 -1.61 3.27 -15.59
N VAL A 6 -2.27 4.14 -16.36
CA VAL A 6 -3.55 3.80 -17.00
C VAL A 6 -3.42 2.54 -17.86
N PHE A 7 -2.33 2.44 -18.63
CA PHE A 7 -2.06 1.25 -19.46
C PHE A 7 -1.86 -0.02 -18.62
N ALA A 8 -1.12 0.07 -17.50
CA ALA A 8 -0.92 -1.06 -16.61
C ALA A 8 -2.25 -1.51 -15.98
N ILE A 9 -3.10 -0.59 -15.57
CA ILE A 9 -4.42 -0.90 -15.00
C ILE A 9 -5.30 -1.62 -16.03
N VAL A 10 -5.39 -1.10 -17.27
CA VAL A 10 -6.17 -1.73 -18.34
C VAL A 10 -5.65 -3.13 -18.66
N ARG A 11 -4.33 -3.31 -18.76
CA ARG A 11 -3.71 -4.62 -19.00
C ARG A 11 -4.03 -5.62 -17.90
N GLU A 12 -3.87 -5.22 -16.63
CA GLU A 12 -4.11 -6.12 -15.50
C GLU A 12 -5.60 -6.41 -15.31
N ALA A 13 -6.50 -5.47 -15.66
CA ALA A 13 -7.94 -5.71 -15.70
C ALA A 13 -8.31 -6.81 -16.70
N MET A 14 -7.72 -6.79 -17.91
CA MET A 14 -7.90 -7.87 -18.89
C MET A 14 -7.24 -9.19 -18.47
N SER A 15 -6.24 -9.12 -17.58
CA SER A 15 -5.46 -10.27 -17.11
C SER A 15 -5.97 -10.83 -15.78
N TYR A 16 -7.22 -10.52 -15.38
CA TYR A 16 -7.82 -10.93 -14.10
C TYR A 16 -6.95 -10.61 -12.87
N HIS A 17 -6.23 -9.49 -12.92
CA HIS A 17 -5.35 -8.99 -11.85
C HIS A 17 -4.20 -9.92 -11.43
N GLN A 18 -3.84 -10.92 -12.25
CA GLN A 18 -2.83 -11.92 -11.91
C GLN A 18 -1.39 -11.39 -11.93
N GLY A 19 -1.14 -10.22 -12.54
CA GLY A 19 0.21 -9.67 -12.66
C GLY A 19 0.60 -8.69 -11.55
N TRP A 20 -0.27 -8.34 -10.61
CA TRP A 20 0.12 -7.41 -9.56
C TRP A 20 1.09 -8.03 -8.56
N GLU A 21 2.16 -7.30 -8.25
CA GLU A 21 3.00 -7.60 -7.10
C GLU A 21 2.32 -7.12 -5.82
N ARG A 22 2.71 -7.68 -4.67
CA ARG A 22 2.21 -7.27 -3.37
C ARG A 22 2.54 -5.79 -3.11
N ALA A 23 1.50 -4.97 -2.91
CA ALA A 23 1.65 -3.51 -2.75
C ALA A 23 2.31 -3.10 -1.41
N TRP A 24 2.09 -3.85 -0.34
CA TRP A 24 2.69 -3.59 0.98
C TRP A 24 3.03 -4.88 1.72
N ALA A 25 4.08 -4.82 2.55
CA ALA A 25 4.44 -5.93 3.43
C ALA A 25 3.40 -6.14 4.54
N SER A 26 3.38 -7.34 5.13
CA SER A 26 2.60 -7.64 6.35
C SER A 26 3.51 -8.17 7.44
N PRO A 27 4.41 -7.34 8.00
CA PRO A 27 5.28 -7.74 9.08
C PRO A 27 4.49 -7.90 10.38
N GLN A 28 5.03 -8.69 11.32
CA GLN A 28 4.53 -8.66 12.69
C GLN A 28 4.82 -7.29 13.32
N PRO A 29 3.94 -6.78 14.22
CA PRO A 29 4.19 -5.53 14.92
C PRO A 29 5.50 -5.56 15.70
N LYS A 30 6.26 -4.46 15.63
CA LYS A 30 7.46 -4.24 16.43
C LYS A 30 7.06 -4.02 17.89
N ARG A 31 7.99 -4.26 18.81
CA ARG A 31 7.79 -3.99 20.23
C ARG A 31 7.66 -2.50 20.58
N LYS A 32 8.18 -1.61 19.72
CA LYS A 32 8.24 -0.17 19.94
C LYS A 32 8.08 0.59 18.62
N TYR A 33 7.41 1.73 18.70
CA TYR A 33 7.19 2.72 17.64
C TYR A 33 7.24 4.11 18.26
N ASP A 34 7.75 5.11 17.54
CA ASP A 34 7.69 6.50 17.99
C ASP A 34 6.24 7.02 17.95
N VAL A 35 5.46 6.56 16.95
CA VAL A 35 4.04 6.88 16.78
C VAL A 35 3.28 5.61 16.36
N VAL A 36 2.11 5.39 16.96
CA VAL A 36 1.14 4.36 16.54
C VAL A 36 -0.11 5.06 16.04
N ILE A 37 -0.49 4.79 14.78
CA ILE A 37 -1.71 5.34 14.17
C ILE A 37 -2.81 4.30 14.27
N VAL A 38 -3.90 4.65 14.97
CA VAL A 38 -5.08 3.78 15.12
C VAL A 38 -6.09 4.14 14.03
N GLY A 39 -6.27 3.24 13.08
CA GLY A 39 -7.16 3.41 11.92
C GLY A 39 -6.39 3.52 10.61
N ALA A 40 -6.68 2.62 9.67
CA ALA A 40 -6.00 2.54 8.37
C ALA A 40 -6.84 3.13 7.21
N GLY A 41 -7.66 4.14 7.50
CA GLY A 41 -8.39 4.92 6.49
C GLY A 41 -7.51 5.99 5.84
N GLY A 42 -8.10 6.77 4.93
CA GLY A 42 -7.37 7.80 4.18
C GLY A 42 -6.60 8.80 5.07
N HIS A 43 -7.21 9.25 6.17
CA HIS A 43 -6.54 10.13 7.13
C HIS A 43 -5.35 9.46 7.82
N GLY A 44 -5.52 8.22 8.32
CA GLY A 44 -4.45 7.51 9.01
C GLY A 44 -3.26 7.21 8.10
N LEU A 45 -3.52 6.79 6.85
CA LEU A 45 -2.47 6.57 5.86
C LEU A 45 -1.79 7.87 5.42
N ALA A 46 -2.54 8.98 5.27
CA ALA A 46 -1.97 10.28 4.97
C ALA A 46 -1.08 10.79 6.12
N THR A 47 -1.54 10.65 7.37
CA THR A 47 -0.72 10.98 8.54
C THR A 47 0.58 10.17 8.56
N ALA A 48 0.52 8.86 8.30
CA ALA A 48 1.72 8.02 8.21
C ALA A 48 2.68 8.49 7.11
N TYR A 49 2.15 8.91 5.96
CA TYR A 49 2.94 9.42 4.83
C TYR A 49 3.65 10.73 5.14
N TYR A 50 2.99 11.65 5.84
CA TYR A 50 3.59 12.95 6.19
C TYR A 50 4.47 12.93 7.45
N LEU A 51 4.38 11.87 8.26
CA LEU A 51 5.29 11.65 9.40
C LEU A 51 6.60 10.95 8.98
N GLY A 52 6.62 10.29 7.82
CA GLY A 52 7.81 9.65 7.26
C GLY A 52 8.74 10.64 6.57
#